data_AF-A0A6G2QKK1-F1
#
_entry.id   AF-A0A6G2QKK1-F1
#
_cell.length_a   1.000
_cell.length_b   1.000
_cell.length_c   1.000
_cell.angle_alpha   90.00
_cell.angle_beta   90.00
_cell.angle_gamma   90.00
#
_symmetry.space_group_name_H-M   'P 1'
#
loop_
_entity.id
_entity.type
_entity.pdbx_description
1 polymer ?
#
loop_
_entity_poly.entity_id
_entity_poly.type
_entity_poly.pdbx_seq_one_letter_code
_entity_poly.pdbx_strand_id
1 'polypeptide(L)' 'GRGHGRTDVAARAAGLARELLAHPLLSGAGTLTGTAFRRRSCCLYYRVSGGGVCGDCCFPRPPRSSPRGPAA' A
#
# COMPACT_ATOMS: atom_id res chain seq x y z
N GLY A 1 1.15 -4.08 -33.19
CA GLY A 1 0.65 -4.69 -31.94
C GLY A 1 1.63 -4.62 -30.79
N ARG A 2 1.91 -3.42 -30.24
CA ARG A 2 2.60 -3.25 -28.94
C ARG A 2 1.71 -2.71 -27.81
N GLY A 3 0.51 -2.22 -28.13
CA GLY A 3 -0.46 -1.73 -27.15
C GLY A 3 -1.21 -2.86 -26.44
N HIS A 4 -1.71 -3.83 -27.20
CA HIS A 4 -2.49 -4.97 -26.68
C HIS A 4 -1.72 -5.84 -25.67
N GLY A 5 -0.39 -5.98 -25.88
CA GLY A 5 0.49 -6.73 -24.98
C GLY A 5 0.82 -6.02 -23.65
N ARG A 6 0.49 -4.73 -23.51
CA ARG A 6 0.61 -4.03 -22.22
C ARG A 6 -0.70 -4.05 -21.45
N THR A 7 -1.83 -4.04 -22.17
CA THR A 7 -3.16 -4.11 -21.57
C THR A 7 -3.47 -5.50 -21.01
N ASP A 8 -3.04 -6.59 -21.67
CA ASP A 8 -3.23 -7.94 -21.11
C ASP A 8 -2.37 -8.15 -19.86
N VAL A 9 -1.11 -7.68 -19.87
CA VAL A 9 -0.22 -7.73 -18.71
C VAL A 9 -0.80 -6.93 -17.55
N ALA A 10 -1.33 -5.72 -17.82
CA ALA A 10 -2.00 -4.92 -16.79
C ALA A 10 -3.22 -5.62 -16.21
N ALA A 11 -4.06 -6.25 -17.04
CA ALA A 11 -5.23 -6.99 -16.59
C ALA A 11 -4.84 -8.22 -15.75
N ARG A 12 -3.83 -8.97 -16.17
CA ARG A 12 -3.31 -10.13 -15.42
C ARG A 12 -2.71 -9.73 -14.09
N ALA A 13 -1.91 -8.67 -14.07
CA ALA A 13 -1.33 -8.14 -12.83
C ALA A 13 -2.42 -7.66 -11.86
N ALA A 14 -3.48 -7.01 -12.35
CA ALA A 14 -4.62 -6.60 -11.53
C ALA A 14 -5.37 -7.83 -10.96
N GLY A 15 -5.55 -8.89 -11.75
CA GLY A 15 -6.13 -10.15 -11.29
C GLY A 15 -5.32 -10.77 -10.15
N LEU A 16 -4.01 -10.96 -10.36
CA LEU A 16 -3.10 -11.51 -9.36
C LEU A 16 -3.06 -10.67 -8.08
N ALA A 17 -3.04 -9.34 -8.19
CA ALA A 17 -3.08 -8.46 -7.03
C ALA A 17 -4.38 -8.65 -6.23
N ARG A 18 -5.53 -8.79 -6.90
CA ARG A 18 -6.82 -9.05 -6.23
C ARG A 18 -6.83 -10.39 -5.52
N GLU A 19 -6.32 -11.44 -6.15
CA GLU A 19 -6.23 -12.78 -5.56
C GLU A 19 -5.34 -12.80 -4.33
N LEU A 20 -4.14 -12.19 -4.41
CA LEU A 20 -3.24 -12.08 -3.26
C LEU A 20 -3.87 -11.29 -2.10
N LEU A 21 -4.55 -10.18 -2.39
CA LEU A 21 -5.20 -9.37 -1.37
C LEU A 21 -6.46 -10.04 -0.77
N ALA A 22 -7.04 -11.03 -1.46
CA ALA A 22 -8.11 -11.87 -0.93
C ALA A 22 -7.60 -12.97 0.02
N HIS A 23 -6.29 -13.23 0.06
CA HIS A 23 -5.70 -14.21 0.97
C HIS A 23 -6.02 -13.85 2.43
N PRO A 24 -6.40 -14.80 3.31
CA PRO A 24 -6.84 -14.50 4.68
C PRO A 24 -5.88 -13.60 5.49
N LEU A 25 -4.57 -13.83 5.35
CA LEU A 25 -3.52 -13.04 6.02
C LEU A 25 -3.44 -11.58 5.58
N LEU A 26 -3.94 -11.26 4.38
CA LEU A 26 -3.93 -9.92 3.78
C LEU A 26 -5.33 -9.31 3.69
N SER A 27 -6.37 -10.12 3.92
CA SER A 27 -7.75 -9.65 3.88
C SER A 27 -7.95 -8.52 4.90
N GLY A 28 -8.54 -7.40 4.45
CA GLY A 28 -8.74 -6.21 5.28
C GLY A 28 -7.48 -5.40 5.61
N ALA A 29 -6.30 -5.77 5.09
CA ALA A 29 -5.06 -5.01 5.30
C ALA A 29 -5.06 -3.65 4.58
N GLY A 30 -5.95 -3.47 3.60
CA GLY A 30 -6.10 -2.23 2.86
C GLY A 30 -7.23 -2.28 1.84
N THR A 31 -7.31 -1.25 1.01
CA THR A 31 -8.30 -1.10 -0.04
C THR A 31 -7.60 -0.97 -1.38
N LEU A 32 -8.02 -1.77 -2.36
CA LEU A 32 -7.58 -1.67 -3.76
C LEU A 32 -8.65 -0.92 -4.57
N THR A 33 -8.28 0.22 -5.16
CA THR A 33 -9.13 1.03 -6.04
C THR A 33 -8.45 1.15 -7.40
N GLY A 34 -9.00 0.48 -8.41
CA GLY A 34 -8.32 0.33 -9.70
C GLY A 34 -6.97 -0.38 -9.51
N THR A 35 -5.87 0.31 -9.85
CA THR A 35 -4.50 -0.19 -9.66
C THR A 35 -3.81 0.36 -8.41
N ALA A 36 -4.50 1.17 -7.60
CA ALA A 36 -3.92 1.79 -6.40
C ALA A 36 -4.34 1.04 -5.14
N PHE A 37 -3.37 0.66 -4.30
CA PHE A 37 -3.61 0.04 -3.01
C PHE A 37 -3.30 1.02 -1.87
N ARG A 38 -4.13 1.03 -0.84
CA ARG A 38 -3.92 1.84 0.37
C ARG A 38 -4.08 0.99 1.61
N ARG A 39 -3.06 0.96 2.46
CA ARG A 39 -3.08 0.22 3.73
C ARG A 39 -4.09 0.83 4.69
N ARG A 40 -4.66 -0.03 5.54
CA ARG A 40 -5.51 0.35 6.67
C ARG A 40 -4.70 0.63 7.93
N SER A 41 -3.52 0.01 8.07
CA SER A 41 -2.59 0.21 9.18
C SER A 41 -1.31 0.95 8.75
N CYS A 42 -0.66 1.63 9.70
CA CYS A 42 0.59 2.34 9.43
C CYS A 42 1.77 1.36 9.46
N CYS A 43 2.50 1.24 8.35
CA CYS A 43 3.69 0.39 8.25
C CYS A 43 4.92 0.95 8.98
N LEU A 44 4.84 2.15 9.58
CA LEU A 44 5.91 2.83 10.29
C LEU A 44 7.19 3.10 9.48
N TYR A 45 7.16 2.93 8.14
CA TYR A 45 8.31 3.16 7.27
C TYR A 45 8.89 4.58 7.40
N TYR A 46 8.04 5.56 7.72
CA TYR A 46 8.45 6.95 7.98
C TYR A 46 9.43 7.11 9.16
N ARG A 47 9.61 6.08 10.00
CA ARG A 47 10.56 6.11 11.13
C ARG A 47 11.99 5.77 10.69
N VAL A 48 12.19 5.25 9.48
CA VAL A 48 13.53 5.01 8.93
C VAL A 48 14.20 6.36 8.67
N SER A 49 15.45 6.53 9.07
CA SER A 49 16.22 7.76 8.83
C SER A 49 16.29 8.08 7.34
N GLY A 50 15.88 9.29 6.96
CA GLY A 50 15.76 9.70 5.55
C GLY A 50 14.57 9.09 4.80
N GLY A 51 13.72 8.32 5.49
CA GLY A 51 12.52 7.69 4.94
C GLY A 51 11.32 8.64 4.88
N GLY A 52 10.47 8.45 3.87
CA GLY A 52 9.16 9.09 3.76
C GLY A 52 8.02 8.15 4.15
N VAL A 53 6.80 8.51 3.77
CA VAL A 53 5.70 7.54 3.76
C VAL A 53 5.90 6.53 2.64
N CYS A 54 5.49 5.28 2.82
CA CYS A 54 5.49 4.31 1.73
C CYS A 54 4.40 4.66 0.69
N GLY A 55 4.51 4.12 -0.53
CA GLY A 55 3.54 4.36 -1.61
C GLY A 55 2.09 4.00 -1.26
N ASP A 56 1.89 3.00 -0.38
CA ASP A 56 0.57 2.53 0.05
C ASP A 56 0.14 3.10 1.40
N CYS A 57 0.78 4.16 1.89
CA CYS A 57 0.62 4.58 3.28
C CYS A 57 -0.82 5.00 3.60
N CYS A 58 -1.27 4.68 4.82
CA CYS A 58 -2.54 5.15 5.35
C CYS A 58 -2.54 6.66 5.70
N PHE A 59 -1.39 7.34 5.59
CA PHE A 59 -1.26 8.79 5.73
C PHE A 59 -0.65 9.41 4.47
N PRO A 60 -1.17 10.56 4.00
CA PRO A 60 -0.61 11.25 2.84
C PRO A 60 0.75 11.92 3.13
N ARG A 61 1.13 12.04 4.41
CA ARG A 61 2.40 12.61 4.90
C ARG A 61 2.73 11.96 6.25
N PRO A 62 4.00 11.98 6.71
CA PRO A 62 4.36 11.41 8.00
C PRO A 62 3.49 12.00 9.12
N PRO A 63 2.84 11.17 9.95
CA PRO A 63 2.10 11.67 11.10
C PRO A 63 3.08 12.30 12.09
N ARG A 64 2.68 13.40 12.72
CA ARG A 64 3.50 14.00 13.79
C ARG A 64 3.55 13.02 14.98
N SER A 65 4.71 12.94 15.62
CA SER A 65 4.84 12.20 16.88
C SER A 65 3.83 12.76 17.88
N SER A 66 3.07 11.88 18.54
CA SER A 66 2.18 12.29 19.61
C SER A 66 3.01 12.72 20.82
N PRO A 67 2.74 13.88 21.44
CA PRO A 67 3.40 14.26 22.69
C PRO A 67 3.03 13.35 23.86
N ARG A 68 2.03 12.47 23.71
CA ARG A 68 1.63 11.46 24.69
C ARG A 68 2.17 10.05 24.39
N GLY A 69 3.08 9.91 23.42
CA GLY A 69 3.74 8.63 23.18
C GLY A 69 4.67 8.27 24.35
N PRO A 70 4.95 6.97 24.58
CA PRO A 70 6.01 6.58 25.50
C PRO A 70 7.32 7.25 25.07
N ALA A 71 8.06 7.79 26.03
CA ALA A 71 9.42 8.25 25.77
C ALA A 71 10.25 7.04 25.33
N ALA A 72 11.00 7.23 24.24
CA ALA A 72 11.94 6.23 23.75
C ALA A 72 13.15 6.14 24.68
#